data_AF-A0A149THR4-F1
#
_entry.id   AF-A0A149THR4-F1
#
_cell.length_a   1.000
_cell.length_b   1.000
_cell.length_c   1.000
_cell.angle_alpha   90.00
_cell.angle_beta   90.00
_cell.angle_gamma   90.00
#
_symmetry.space_group_name_H-M   'P 1'
#
loop_
_entity.id
_entity.type
_entity.pdbx_description
1 polymer ?
#
loop_
_entity_poly.entity_id
_entity_poly.type
_entity_poly.pdbx_seq_one_letter_code
_entity_poly.pdbx_strand_id
1 'polypeptide(L)'
;MSAERPVRTLRQDQGFTLLEVIVALMIAGFALAAMLGSIEAGLAGGGRADHGLRLLSVARSQLDGALAMPSFRPGSQTYDVPPHYHSSVDIRQIAASPARGERASLGLFSVEVRVWEDGATRSVSLSGRAVGAAVQE
;
A
#
# COMPACT_ATOMS: atom_id res chain seq x y z
N MET A 1 -64.35 -48.79 -34.03
CA MET A 1 -64.17 -47.33 -34.16
C MET A 1 -63.84 -46.78 -32.77
N SER A 2 -62.56 -46.50 -32.54
CA SER A 2 -62.03 -46.05 -31.25
C SER A 2 -62.20 -44.54 -31.10
N ALA A 3 -62.77 -44.10 -29.99
CA ALA A 3 -62.92 -42.68 -29.68
C ALA A 3 -61.59 -42.12 -29.15
N GLU A 4 -60.95 -41.25 -29.92
CA GLU A 4 -59.84 -40.43 -29.43
C GLU A 4 -60.35 -39.49 -28.34
N ARG A 5 -59.80 -39.62 -27.13
CA ARG A 5 -60.03 -38.65 -26.06
C ARG A 5 -59.12 -37.45 -26.29
N PRO A 6 -59.64 -36.22 -26.37
CA PRO A 6 -58.79 -35.05 -26.46
C PRO A 6 -58.01 -34.88 -25.15
N VAL A 7 -56.70 -34.99 -25.22
CA VAL A 7 -55.79 -34.63 -24.12
C VAL A 7 -55.86 -33.11 -23.97
N ARG A 8 -56.68 -32.64 -23.02
CA ARG A 8 -56.65 -31.24 -22.59
C ARG A 8 -55.31 -31.00 -21.90
N THR A 9 -54.37 -30.39 -22.61
CA THR A 9 -53.24 -29.72 -21.98
C THR A 9 -53.80 -28.55 -21.19
N LEU A 10 -53.96 -28.72 -19.88
CA LEU A 10 -54.23 -27.63 -18.95
C LEU A 10 -53.00 -26.72 -18.97
N ARG A 11 -53.07 -25.66 -19.76
CA ARG A 11 -52.12 -24.56 -19.70
C ARG A 11 -52.36 -23.89 -18.34
N GLN A 12 -51.51 -24.20 -17.37
CA GLN A 12 -51.50 -23.49 -16.10
C GLN A 12 -50.95 -22.09 -16.38
N ASP A 13 -51.83 -21.13 -16.60
CA ASP A 13 -51.49 -19.72 -16.50
C ASP A 13 -51.24 -19.42 -15.02
N GLN A 14 -50.01 -19.71 -14.57
CA GLN A 14 -49.55 -19.42 -13.21
C GLN A 14 -49.28 -17.92 -13.10
N GLY A 15 -50.23 -17.17 -12.55
CA GLY A 15 -50.00 -15.78 -12.16
C GLY A 15 -49.02 -15.71 -10.98
N PHE A 16 -48.11 -14.73 -11.01
CA PHE A 16 -47.18 -14.47 -9.90
C PHE A 16 -47.94 -14.20 -8.61
N THR A 17 -47.57 -14.91 -7.54
CA THR A 17 -48.18 -14.68 -6.23
C THR A 17 -47.57 -13.43 -5.57
N LEU A 18 -48.33 -12.72 -4.73
CA LEU A 18 -47.80 -11.57 -3.98
C LEU A 18 -46.58 -11.97 -3.11
N LEU A 19 -46.63 -13.17 -2.53
CA LEU A 19 -45.53 -13.73 -1.75
C LEU A 19 -44.26 -13.87 -2.59
N GLU A 20 -44.38 -14.36 -3.82
CA GLU A 20 -43.26 -14.55 -4.74
C GLU A 20 -42.61 -13.22 -5.13
N VAL A 21 -43.40 -12.17 -5.36
CA VAL A 21 -42.87 -10.82 -5.63
C VAL A 21 -42.11 -10.27 -4.42
N ILE A 22 -42.64 -10.46 -3.21
CA ILE A 22 -41.97 -10.03 -1.98
C ILE A 22 -40.65 -10.79 -1.80
N VAL A 23 -40.66 -12.11 -1.98
CA VAL A 23 -39.45 -12.94 -1.88
C VAL A 23 -38.43 -12.52 -2.94
N ALA A 24 -38.85 -12.27 -4.19
CA ALA A 24 -37.98 -11.79 -5.25
C ALA A 24 -37.35 -10.43 -4.90
N LEU A 25 -38.14 -9.49 -4.36
CA LEU A 25 -37.65 -8.20 -3.87
C LEU A 25 -36.66 -8.36 -2.72
N MET A 26 -36.89 -9.30 -1.79
CA MET A 26 -35.96 -9.59 -0.70
C MET A 26 -34.63 -10.14 -1.23
N ILE A 27 -34.68 -11.11 -2.14
CA ILE A 27 -33.47 -11.68 -2.77
C ILE A 27 -32.71 -10.60 -3.54
N ALA A 28 -33.42 -9.77 -4.31
CA ALA A 28 -32.82 -8.65 -5.04
C ALA A 28 -32.17 -7.63 -4.07
N GLY A 29 -32.82 -7.34 -2.95
CA GLY A 29 -32.28 -6.48 -1.90
C GLY A 29 -30.97 -7.02 -1.30
N PHE A 30 -30.92 -8.32 -0.99
CA PHE A 30 -29.69 -8.94 -0.50
C PHE A 30 -28.57 -8.94 -1.53
N ALA A 31 -28.89 -9.21 -2.79
CA ALA A 31 -27.92 -9.16 -3.88
C ALA A 31 -27.33 -7.74 -4.03
N LEU A 32 -28.19 -6.71 -4.00
CA LEU A 32 -27.76 -5.32 -4.09
C LEU A 32 -26.89 -4.90 -2.88
N ALA A 33 -27.27 -5.30 -1.67
CA ALA A 33 -26.49 -5.02 -0.46
C ALA A 33 -25.09 -5.66 -0.53
N ALA A 34 -25.00 -6.90 -1.01
CA ALA A 34 -23.71 -7.58 -1.20
C ALA A 34 -22.85 -6.87 -2.26
N MET A 35 -23.45 -6.42 -3.38
CA MET A 35 -22.75 -5.64 -4.40
C MET A 35 -22.22 -4.32 -3.84
N LEU A 36 -23.05 -3.56 -3.11
CA LEU A 36 -22.64 -2.29 -2.52
C LEU A 36 -21.48 -2.49 -1.53
N GLY A 37 -21.57 -3.48 -0.64
CA GLY A 37 -20.50 -3.80 0.30
C GLY A 37 -19.18 -4.16 -0.40
N SER A 38 -19.25 -4.85 -1.55
CA SER A 38 -18.05 -5.16 -2.35
C SER A 38 -17.41 -3.92 -2.96
N ILE A 39 -18.22 -2.94 -3.39
CA ILE A 39 -17.74 -1.67 -3.96
C ILE A 39 -17.08 -0.82 -2.87
N GLU A 40 -17.73 -0.70 -1.71
CA GLU A 40 -17.16 0.03 -0.56
C GLU A 40 -15.83 -0.57 -0.11
N ALA A 41 -15.76 -1.90 0.01
CA ALA A 41 -14.53 -2.60 0.33
C ALA A 41 -13.44 -2.38 -0.72
N GLY A 42 -13.81 -2.38 -2.00
CA GLY A 42 -12.92 -2.08 -3.12
C GLY A 42 -12.35 -0.66 -3.06
N LEU A 43 -13.21 0.34 -2.84
CA LEU A 43 -12.81 1.75 -2.72
C LEU A 43 -11.91 1.98 -1.50
N ALA A 44 -12.27 1.43 -0.35
CA ALA A 44 -11.46 1.49 0.87
C ALA A 44 -10.12 0.75 0.70
N GLY A 45 -10.07 -0.30 -0.10
CA GLY A 45 -8.84 -0.97 -0.52
C GLY A 45 -7.96 -0.07 -1.39
N GLY A 46 -8.56 0.54 -2.42
CA GLY A 46 -7.88 1.45 -3.35
C GLY A 46 -7.27 2.67 -2.66
N GLY A 47 -8.02 3.33 -1.77
CA GLY A 47 -7.51 4.47 -1.01
C GLY A 47 -6.29 4.12 -0.14
N ARG A 48 -6.31 2.95 0.50
CA ARG A 48 -5.17 2.46 1.29
C ARG A 48 -3.95 2.15 0.42
N ALA A 49 -4.16 1.61 -0.78
CA ALA A 49 -3.09 1.32 -1.72
C ALA A 49 -2.45 2.60 -2.26
N ASP A 50 -3.24 3.59 -2.69
CA ASP A 50 -2.75 4.88 -3.17
C ASP A 50 -1.93 5.59 -2.09
N HIS A 51 -2.46 5.60 -0.86
CA HIS A 51 -1.77 6.19 0.29
C HIS A 51 -0.42 5.51 0.57
N GLY A 52 -0.38 4.18 0.53
CA GLY A 52 0.87 3.42 0.70
C GLY A 52 1.91 3.70 -0.39
N LEU A 53 1.47 3.83 -1.65
CA LEU A 53 2.34 4.18 -2.77
C LEU A 53 2.93 5.60 -2.62
N ARG A 54 2.13 6.56 -2.14
CA ARG A 54 2.61 7.92 -1.85
C ARG A 54 3.68 7.93 -0.76
N LEU A 55 3.42 7.26 0.38
CA LEU A 55 4.39 7.12 1.47
C LEU A 55 5.71 6.49 0.98
N LEU A 56 5.61 5.43 0.16
CA LEU A 56 6.77 4.77 -0.42
C LEU A 56 7.55 5.69 -1.37
N SER A 57 6.84 6.44 -2.21
CA SER A 57 7.46 7.41 -3.12
C SER A 57 8.22 8.50 -2.37
N VAL A 58 7.66 9.01 -1.26
CA VAL A 58 8.32 9.99 -0.40
C VAL A 58 9.55 9.38 0.27
N ALA A 59 9.42 8.19 0.87
CA ALA A 59 10.55 7.48 1.47
C ALA A 59 11.68 7.22 0.47
N ARG A 60 11.32 6.86 -0.77
CA ARG A 60 12.29 6.63 -1.84
C ARG A 60 13.01 7.92 -2.22
N SER A 61 12.29 9.01 -2.42
CA SER A 61 12.88 10.32 -2.72
C SER A 61 13.83 10.79 -1.61
N GLN A 62 13.48 10.58 -0.35
CA GLN A 62 14.32 10.94 0.79
C GLN A 62 15.58 10.07 0.85
N LEU A 63 15.46 8.76 0.60
CA LEU A 63 16.61 7.87 0.52
C LEU A 63 17.56 8.25 -0.63
N ASP A 64 17.03 8.49 -1.82
CA ASP A 64 17.84 8.87 -2.99
C ASP A 64 18.55 10.22 -2.74
N GLY A 65 17.88 11.17 -2.09
CA GLY A 65 18.49 12.43 -1.64
C GLY A 65 19.61 12.22 -0.62
N ALA A 66 19.40 11.37 0.38
CA ALA A 66 20.41 11.05 1.39
C ALA A 66 21.63 10.34 0.78
N LEU A 67 21.41 9.42 -0.16
CA LEU A 67 22.48 8.70 -0.86
C LEU A 67 23.26 9.59 -1.84
N ALA A 68 22.67 10.67 -2.33
CA ALA A 68 23.33 11.64 -3.21
C ALA A 68 24.25 12.64 -2.47
N MET A 69 24.30 12.59 -1.13
CA MET A 69 25.13 13.49 -0.34
C MET A 69 26.64 13.26 -0.64
N PRO A 70 27.43 14.34 -0.80
CA PRO A 70 28.85 14.23 -1.14
C PRO A 70 29.71 13.67 0.01
N SER A 71 29.22 13.78 1.24
CA SER A 71 29.90 13.26 2.43
C SER A 71 28.88 12.72 3.43
N PHE A 72 29.15 11.54 3.98
CA PHE A 72 28.31 10.92 5.01
C PHE A 72 28.87 11.23 6.39
N ARG A 73 27.98 11.61 7.31
CA ARG A 73 28.29 11.74 8.73
C ARG A 73 27.36 10.81 9.49
N PRO A 74 27.91 9.88 10.31
CA PRO A 74 27.08 9.05 11.16
C PRO A 74 26.20 9.89 12.08
N GLY A 75 24.99 9.43 12.32
CA GLY A 75 24.01 10.10 13.15
C GLY A 75 22.59 9.93 12.62
N SER A 76 21.64 10.35 13.45
CA SER A 76 20.22 10.33 13.14
C SER A 76 19.71 11.76 13.06
N GLN A 77 18.95 12.08 12.01
CA GLN A 77 18.31 13.37 11.83
C GLN A 77 16.85 13.18 11.43
N THR A 78 15.99 14.06 11.93
CA THR A 78 14.57 14.06 11.61
C THR A 78 14.22 15.34 10.87
N TYR A 79 13.40 15.20 9.84
CA TYR A 79 12.95 16.27 8.97
C TYR A 79 11.43 16.23 8.82
N ASP A 80 10.83 17.40 8.78
CA ASP A 80 9.45 17.55 8.35
C ASP A 80 9.40 17.61 6.83
N VAL A 81 8.55 16.79 6.24
CA VAL A 81 8.33 16.68 4.80
C VAL A 81 6.91 17.16 4.53
N PRO A 82 6.73 18.42 4.09
CA PRO A 82 5.42 18.98 3.86
C PRO A 82 4.59 18.15 2.87
N PRO A 83 3.25 18.09 3.04
CA PRO A 83 2.48 18.81 4.06
C PRO A 83 2.29 18.07 5.40
N HIS A 84 2.41 16.74 5.46
CA HIS A 84 2.00 15.94 6.64
C HIS A 84 2.92 14.74 6.96
N TYR A 85 4.10 14.68 6.34
CA TYR A 85 5.02 13.56 6.52
C TYR A 85 6.19 13.96 7.39
N HIS A 86 6.68 13.00 8.18
CA HIS A 86 7.93 13.11 8.89
C HIS A 86 8.89 12.06 8.36
N SER A 87 10.16 12.42 8.28
CA SER A 87 11.22 11.52 7.86
C SER A 87 12.33 11.49 8.91
N SER A 88 12.79 10.29 9.27
CA SER A 88 14.03 10.10 10.02
C SER A 88 15.05 9.41 9.13
N VAL A 89 16.25 9.98 9.07
CA VAL A 89 17.40 9.45 8.34
C VAL A 89 18.46 9.05 9.36
N ASP A 90 18.79 7.76 9.41
CA ASP A 90 19.84 7.22 10.26
C ASP A 90 21.01 6.74 9.40
N ILE A 91 22.19 7.31 9.65
CA ILE A 91 23.42 7.01 8.93
C ILE A 91 24.38 6.33 9.89
N ARG A 92 24.86 5.13 9.52
CA ARG A 92 25.84 4.38 10.32
C ARG A 92 27.02 3.97 9.46
N GLN A 93 28.24 4.22 9.93
CA GLN A 93 29.44 3.65 9.29
C GLN A 93 29.57 2.19 9.73
N ILE A 94 29.58 1.28 8.77
CA ILE A 94 29.57 -0.16 9.02
C ILE A 94 30.89 -0.84 8.66
N ALA A 95 31.75 -0.16 7.89
CA ALA A 95 33.13 -0.59 7.67
C ALA A 95 34.00 0.61 7.32
N ALA A 96 35.31 0.48 7.55
CA ALA A 96 36.33 1.42 7.08
C ALA A 96 37.46 0.63 6.42
N SER A 97 37.99 1.14 5.31
CA SER A 97 39.23 0.67 4.72
C SER A 97 40.38 1.50 5.28
N PRO A 98 41.48 0.90 5.76
CA PRO A 98 42.64 1.66 6.22
C PRO A 98 43.19 2.53 5.09
N ALA A 99 43.63 3.74 5.43
CA ALA A 99 44.38 4.60 4.51
C ALA A 99 45.66 3.87 4.10
N ARG A 100 45.97 3.84 2.79
CA ARG A 100 47.19 3.20 2.26
C ARG A 100 47.96 4.22 1.44
N GLY A 101 49.09 4.69 2.00
CA GLY A 101 49.89 5.77 1.42
C GLY A 101 49.12 7.09 1.41
N GLU A 102 49.11 7.78 0.29
CA GLU A 102 48.42 9.08 0.11
C GLU A 102 46.91 8.97 -0.15
N ARG A 103 46.33 7.75 -0.19
CA ARG A 103 44.89 7.57 -0.44
C ARG A 103 44.07 7.76 0.83
N ALA A 104 43.03 8.58 0.72
CA ALA A 104 42.04 8.78 1.78
C ALA A 104 41.36 7.46 2.19
N SER A 105 41.08 7.33 3.49
CA SER A 105 40.32 6.22 4.06
C SER A 105 38.88 6.22 3.54
N LEU A 106 38.39 5.07 3.09
CA LEU A 106 37.02 4.91 2.58
C LEU A 106 36.15 4.25 3.63
N GLY A 107 34.98 4.82 3.89
CA GLY A 107 33.95 4.27 4.77
C GLY A 107 32.81 3.67 3.95
N LEU A 108 32.30 2.51 4.38
CA LEU A 108 31.02 1.99 3.93
C LEU A 108 29.96 2.43 4.93
N PHE A 109 28.90 3.07 4.43
CA PHE A 109 27.80 3.59 5.24
C PHE A 109 26.50 2.84 4.92
N SER A 110 25.71 2.60 5.96
CA SER A 110 24.31 2.22 5.89
C SER A 110 23.46 3.45 6.10
N VAL A 111 22.51 3.70 5.21
CA VAL A 111 21.54 4.79 5.33
C VAL A 111 20.16 4.16 5.44
N GLU A 112 19.47 4.38 6.56
CA GLU A 112 18.09 3.99 6.76
C GLU A 112 17.21 5.24 6.75
N VAL A 113 16.14 5.21 5.98
CA VAL A 113 15.14 6.28 5.92
C VAL A 113 13.80 5.70 6.32
N ARG A 114 13.22 6.27 7.37
CA ARG A 114 11.87 5.97 7.83
C ARG A 114 10.97 7.16 7.59
N VAL A 115 9.81 6.93 6.98
CA VAL A 115 8.79 7.95 6.74
C VAL A 115 7.47 7.51 7.38
N TRP A 116 6.82 8.43 8.06
CA TRP A 116 5.48 8.26 8.63
C TRP A 116 4.67 9.54 8.45
N GLU A 117 3.35 9.42 8.52
CA GLU A 117 2.44 10.56 8.51
C GLU A 117 2.05 10.92 9.94
N ASP A 118 1.64 12.17 10.16
CA ASP A 118 1.07 12.64 11.42
C ASP A 118 -0.03 11.70 11.96
N GLY A 119 0.13 11.25 13.21
CA GLY A 119 -0.83 10.34 13.85
C GLY A 119 -0.90 8.94 13.25
N ALA A 120 -0.04 8.59 12.27
CA ALA A 120 -0.08 7.30 11.62
C ALA A 120 0.45 6.17 12.52
N THR A 121 -0.26 5.05 12.53
CA THR A 121 0.23 3.79 13.14
C THR A 121 1.24 3.07 12.24
N ARG A 122 1.33 3.45 10.96
CA ARG A 122 2.16 2.78 9.95
C ARG A 122 3.26 3.71 9.46
N SER A 123 4.42 3.13 9.19
CA SER A 123 5.55 3.80 8.58
C SER A 123 6.14 2.93 7.48
N VAL A 124 6.88 3.55 6.56
CA VAL A 124 7.68 2.87 5.55
C VAL A 124 9.14 3.10 5.90
N SER A 125 9.93 2.03 5.94
CA SER A 125 11.39 2.12 6.09
C SER A 125 12.06 1.56 4.84
N LEU A 126 13.04 2.31 4.32
CA LEU A 126 13.91 1.91 3.22
C LEU A 126 15.36 2.02 3.68
N SER A 127 16.22 1.17 3.14
CA SER A 127 17.66 1.24 3.42
C SER A 127 18.48 1.20 2.13
N GLY A 128 19.62 1.86 2.18
CA GLY A 128 20.62 1.89 1.12
C GLY A 128 22.02 1.82 1.70
N ARG A 129 23.00 1.62 0.81
CA ARG A 129 24.42 1.62 1.16
C ARG A 129 25.15 2.59 0.26
N ALA A 130 26.10 3.31 0.83
CA ALA A 130 26.93 4.25 0.11
C ALA A 130 28.38 4.15 0.58
N VAL A 131 29.31 4.51 -0.30
CA VAL A 131 30.74 4.61 0.01
C VAL A 131 31.12 6.08 0.01
N GLY A 132 31.84 6.52 1.03
CA GLY A 132 32.31 7.89 1.15
C GLY A 132 33.66 7.95 1.87
N ALA A 133 34.13 9.16 2.16
CA ALA A 133 35.27 9.34 3.05
C ALA A 133 34.93 8.76 4.43
N ALA A 134 35.82 7.95 5.00
CA ALA A 134 35.64 7.41 6.34
C ALA A 134 35.71 8.54 7.37
N VAL A 135 34.84 8.48 8.37
CA VAL A 135 34.99 9.31 9.56
C VAL A 135 36.06 8.65 10.44
N GLN A 136 37.11 9.39 10.78
CA GLN A 136 38.11 9.01 11.78
C GLN A 136 37.62 9.57 13.12
N GLU A 137 37.45 8.71 14.12
CA GLU A 137 37.21 9.13 15.51
C GLU A 137 38.44 9.83 16.11
#